data_AF-A0A914UY94-F1
#
_entry.id   AF-A0A914UY94-F1
#
_cell.length_a   1.000
_cell.length_b   1.000
_cell.length_c   1.000
_cell.angle_alpha   90.00
_cell.angle_beta   90.00
_cell.angle_gamma   90.00
#
_symmetry.space_group_name_H-M   'P 1'
#
loop_
_entity.id
_entity.type
_entity.pdbx_description
1 polymer ?
#
loop_
_entity_poly.entity_id
_entity_poly.type
_entity_poly.pdbx_seq_one_letter_code
_entity_poly.pdbx_strand_id
1 'polypeptide(L)'
;MCFFVYKLCKEIISDPKLSNCSEETKTLGKITRDQLCADLYAYYANTGIPDPDVRFGNLLLMIPALLEYARTSLENFRLVKFFDMMNYDKVLDDLYN
;
A
#
# COMPACT_ATOMS: atom_id res chain seq x y z
N MET A 1 -10.27 -0.14 6.20
CA MET A 1 -9.20 -1.17 6.12
C MET A 1 -8.40 -1.08 4.82
N CYS A 2 -9.03 -1.04 3.63
CA CYS A 2 -8.32 -0.95 2.34
C CYS A 2 -7.40 0.28 2.16
N PHE A 3 -7.72 1.43 2.73
CA PHE A 3 -6.91 2.65 2.58
C PHE A 3 -5.59 2.60 3.38
N PHE A 4 -5.60 1.97 4.55
CA PHE A 4 -4.40 1.78 5.37
C PHE A 4 -3.46 0.78 4.71
N VAL A 5 -4.03 -0.29 4.13
CA VAL A 5 -3.31 -1.26 3.30
C VAL A 5 -2.75 -0.57 2.05
N TYR A 6 -3.53 0.23 1.34
CA TYR A 6 -3.06 0.99 0.17
C TYR A 6 -1.90 1.93 0.50
N LYS A 7 -1.99 2.66 1.62
CA LYS A 7 -0.93 3.58 2.06
C LYS A 7 0.35 2.81 2.43
N LEU A 8 0.23 1.72 3.21
CA LEU A 8 1.35 0.85 3.55
C LEU A 8 1.98 0.19 2.29
N CYS A 9 1.16 -0.32 1.38
CA CYS A 9 1.60 -0.91 0.10
C CYS A 9 2.31 0.13 -0.77
N LYS A 10 1.80 1.37 -0.81
CA LYS A 10 2.40 2.48 -1.56
C LYS A 10 3.75 2.91 -0.96
N GLU A 11 3.87 2.95 0.36
CA GLU A 11 5.14 3.23 1.04
C GLU A 11 6.18 2.12 0.75
N ILE A 12 5.77 0.84 0.81
CA ILE A 12 6.64 -0.31 0.52
C ILE A 12 7.04 -0.37 -0.97
N ILE A 13 6.11 -0.04 -1.88
CA ILE A 13 6.35 -0.08 -3.34
C ILE A 13 7.01 1.19 -3.86
N SER A 14 7.02 2.30 -3.08
CA SER A 14 7.44 3.65 -3.47
C SER A 14 8.16 3.70 -4.82
N ASP A 15 7.35 4.01 -5.82
CA ASP A 15 7.65 3.88 -7.24
C ASP A 15 8.87 4.74 -7.61
N PRO A 16 9.87 4.22 -8.33
CA PRO A 16 10.88 5.06 -8.97
C PRO A 16 10.27 6.11 -9.93
N LYS A 17 9.00 5.99 -10.31
CA LYS A 17 8.21 6.96 -11.08
C LYS A 17 7.56 8.06 -10.23
N LEU A 18 8.18 8.47 -9.12
CA LEU A 18 8.02 9.82 -8.58
C LEU A 18 8.61 10.85 -9.56
N SER A 19 8.16 10.85 -10.82
CA SER A 19 8.72 11.65 -11.91
C SER A 19 8.65 13.15 -11.63
N ASN A 20 7.77 13.55 -10.70
CA ASN A 20 7.51 14.93 -10.31
C ASN A 20 8.04 15.28 -8.92
N CYS A 21 8.75 14.38 -8.22
CA CYS A 21 9.35 14.68 -6.92
C CYS A 21 10.83 15.00 -7.03
N SER A 22 11.33 15.79 -6.08
CA SER A 22 12.74 16.11 -5.99
C SER A 22 13.59 14.87 -5.67
N GLU A 23 14.87 14.90 -6.01
CA GLU A 23 15.79 13.80 -5.74
C GLU A 23 15.96 13.53 -4.24
N GLU A 24 15.86 14.57 -3.40
CA GLU A 24 15.87 14.40 -1.94
C GLU A 24 14.66 13.58 -1.47
N THR A 25 13.50 13.81 -2.06
CA THR A 25 12.26 13.09 -1.72
C THR A 25 12.33 11.63 -2.15
N LYS A 26 12.86 11.36 -3.34
CA LYS A 26 13.09 9.98 -3.83
C LYS A 26 14.07 9.23 -2.93
N THR A 27 15.13 9.91 -2.52
CA THR A 27 16.15 9.35 -1.61
C THR A 27 15.55 9.02 -0.25
N LEU A 28 14.77 9.95 0.32
CA LEU A 28 14.07 9.71 1.58
C LEU A 28 13.11 8.53 1.48
N GLY A 29 12.30 8.46 0.42
CA GLY A 29 11.38 7.35 0.19
C GLY A 29 12.10 6.00 0.10
N LYS A 30 13.27 5.95 -0.57
CA LYS A 30 14.10 4.74 -0.61
C LYS A 30 14.58 4.33 0.79
N ILE A 31 15.10 5.26 1.58
CA ILE A 31 15.58 4.98 2.95
C ILE A 31 14.45 4.47 3.82
N THR A 32 13.28 5.12 3.78
CA THR A 32 12.11 4.72 4.56
C THR A 32 11.62 3.32 4.16
N ARG A 33 11.58 3.01 2.86
CA ARG A 33 11.21 1.68 2.38
C ARG A 33 12.21 0.62 2.83
N ASP A 34 13.50 0.88 2.68
CA ASP A 34 14.55 -0.08 3.02
C ASP A 34 14.53 -0.35 4.55
N GLN A 35 14.29 0.67 5.37
CA GLN A 35 14.09 0.52 6.82
C GLN A 35 12.84 -0.30 7.15
N LEU A 36 11.70 0.00 6.52
CA LEU A 36 10.46 -0.73 6.75
C LEU A 36 10.58 -2.22 6.38
N CYS A 37 11.25 -2.53 5.27
CA CYS A 37 11.56 -3.91 4.87
C CYS A 37 12.45 -4.61 5.91
N ALA A 38 13.47 -3.93 6.43
CA ALA A 38 14.35 -4.47 7.46
C ALA A 38 13.57 -4.75 8.76
N ASP A 39 12.71 -3.84 9.19
CA ASP A 39 11.89 -3.98 10.40
C ASP A 39 10.87 -5.11 10.28
N LEU A 40 10.21 -5.22 9.12
CA LEU A 40 9.27 -6.31 8.83
C LEU A 40 9.95 -7.67 8.79
N TYR A 41 11.14 -7.75 8.19
CA TYR A 41 11.92 -8.98 8.21
C TYR A 41 12.37 -9.34 9.64
N ALA A 42 12.86 -8.36 10.39
CA ALA A 42 13.25 -8.54 11.79
C ALA A 42 12.08 -9.02 12.65
N TYR A 43 10.85 -8.56 12.39
CA TYR A 43 9.65 -9.08 13.04
C TYR A 43 9.48 -10.58 12.78
N TYR A 44 9.55 -11.06 11.53
CA TYR A 44 9.44 -12.47 11.22
C TYR A 44 10.59 -13.30 11.82
N ALA A 45 11.82 -12.78 11.78
CA ALA A 45 12.99 -13.45 12.33
C ALA A 45 12.94 -13.62 13.85
N ASN A 46 12.36 -12.64 14.57
CA ASN A 46 12.36 -12.60 16.04
C ASN A 46 11.10 -13.20 16.69
N THR A 47 10.08 -13.55 15.90
CA THR A 47 8.80 -14.08 16.41
C THR A 47 8.75 -15.60 16.49
N GLY A 48 9.83 -16.30 16.12
CA GLY A 48 9.88 -17.77 16.12
C GLY A 48 8.97 -18.41 15.07
N ILE A 49 8.53 -17.63 14.08
CA ILE A 49 7.70 -18.11 12.97
C ILE A 49 8.59 -18.93 12.02
N PRO A 50 8.15 -20.13 11.58
CA PRO A 50 8.91 -20.94 10.62
C PRO A 50 9.07 -20.22 9.28
N ASP A 51 10.24 -20.41 8.66
CA ASP A 51 10.61 -19.92 7.33
C ASP A 51 10.41 -18.40 7.16
N PRO A 52 11.09 -17.56 7.97
CA PRO A 52 10.90 -16.11 7.96
C PRO A 52 11.16 -15.48 6.58
N ASP A 53 12.17 -15.98 5.85
CA ASP A 53 12.50 -15.53 4.48
C ASP A 53 11.34 -15.78 3.50
N VAL A 54 10.75 -16.99 3.55
CA VAL A 54 9.66 -17.39 2.66
C VAL A 54 8.41 -16.57 2.95
N ARG A 55 8.11 -16.32 4.22
CA ARG A 55 6.95 -15.52 4.62
C ARG A 55 7.10 -14.05 4.27
N PHE A 56 8.29 -13.50 4.49
CA PHE A 56 8.58 -12.14 4.07
C PHE A 56 8.49 -12.01 2.54
N GLY A 57 9.06 -12.94 1.78
CA GLY A 57 8.93 -12.99 0.32
C GLY A 57 7.47 -13.07 -0.14
N ASN A 58 6.67 -13.96 0.46
CA ASN A 58 5.24 -14.06 0.15
C ASN A 58 4.47 -12.78 0.48
N LEU A 59 4.80 -12.11 1.59
CA LEU A 59 4.24 -10.80 1.92
C LEU A 59 4.54 -9.79 0.81
N LEU A 60 5.81 -9.67 0.39
CA LEU A 60 6.21 -8.76 -0.69
C LEU A 60 5.50 -9.05 -2.00
N LEU A 61 5.25 -10.32 -2.33
CA LEU A 61 4.52 -10.73 -3.55
C LEU A 61 3.03 -10.39 -3.51
N MET A 62 2.42 -10.28 -2.33
CA MET A 62 1.02 -9.87 -2.21
C MET A 62 0.80 -8.36 -2.40
N ILE A 63 1.84 -7.55 -2.18
CA ILE A 63 1.71 -6.08 -2.19
C ILE A 63 1.24 -5.54 -3.56
N PRO A 64 1.79 -5.98 -4.71
CA PRO A 64 1.30 -5.54 -6.02
C PRO A 64 -0.17 -5.91 -6.26
N ALA A 65 -0.58 -7.12 -5.89
CA ALA A 65 -1.96 -7.58 -6.04
C ALA A 65 -2.93 -6.76 -5.17
N LEU A 66 -2.53 -6.43 -3.94
CA LEU A 66 -3.31 -5.55 -3.05
C LEU A 66 -3.42 -4.13 -3.60
N LEU A 67 -2.36 -3.61 -4.21
CA LEU A 67 -2.34 -2.28 -4.83
C LEU A 67 -3.30 -2.21 -6.01
N GLU A 68 -3.28 -3.22 -6.88
CA GLU A 68 -4.16 -3.34 -8.03
C GLU A 68 -5.63 -3.44 -7.59
N TYR A 69 -5.92 -4.32 -6.63
CA TYR A 69 -7.27 -4.44 -6.07
C TYR A 69 -7.76 -3.12 -5.47
N ALA A 70 -6.93 -2.42 -4.69
CA ALA A 70 -7.29 -1.14 -4.10
C ALA A 70 -7.60 -0.08 -5.17
N ARG A 71 -6.84 -0.06 -6.27
CA ARG A 71 -7.09 0.83 -7.41
C ARG A 71 -8.42 0.51 -8.09
N THR A 72 -8.69 -0.75 -8.40
CA THR A 72 -9.97 -1.15 -9.00
C THR A 72 -11.14 -0.84 -8.06
N SER A 73 -10.98 -1.03 -6.75
CA SER A 73 -11.99 -0.67 -5.76
C SER A 73 -12.28 0.83 -5.75
N LEU A 74 -11.26 1.68 -5.90
CA LEU A 74 -11.44 3.13 -6.01
C LEU A 74 -12.18 3.52 -7.28
N GLU A 75 -11.81 2.93 -8.41
CA GLU A 75 -12.49 3.16 -9.71
C GLU A 75 -13.96 2.75 -9.64
N ASN A 76 -14.25 1.58 -9.06
CA ASN A 76 -15.61 1.11 -8.83
C ASN A 76 -16.42 2.05 -7.92
N PHE A 77 -15.81 2.56 -6.83
CA PHE A 77 -16.47 3.51 -5.95
C PHE A 77 -16.85 4.81 -6.67
N ARG A 78 -15.96 5.33 -7.53
CA ARG A 78 -16.25 6.52 -8.35
C ARG A 78 -17.42 6.30 -9.31
N LEU A 79 -17.55 5.11 -9.89
CA LEU A 79 -18.68 4.77 -10.74
C LEU A 79 -19.99 4.69 -9.93
N VAL A 80 -19.98 4.05 -8.77
CA VAL A 80 -21.14 4.00 -7.86
C VAL A 80 -21.60 5.42 -7.47
N LYS A 81 -20.65 6.31 -7.15
CA LYS A 81 -20.91 7.72 -6.86
C LYS A 81 -21.50 8.46 -8.06
N PHE A 82 -20.96 8.25 -9.26
CA PHE A 82 -21.44 8.91 -10.49
C PHE A 82 -22.87 8.52 -10.85
N PHE A 83 -23.21 7.24 -10.70
CA PHE A 83 -24.53 6.71 -11.05
C PHE A 83 -25.55 6.76 -9.90
N ASP A 84 -25.19 7.33 -8.75
CA ASP A 84 -26.03 7.40 -7.55
C ASP A 84 -26.63 6.04 -7.14
N MET A 85 -25.85 4.96 -7.31
CA MET A 85 -26.36 3.60 -7.15
C MET A 85 -26.51 3.17 -5.68
N MET A 86 -25.89 3.89 -4.73
CA MET A 86 -25.96 3.59 -3.30
C MET A 86 -25.85 4.86 -2.45
N ASN A 87 -26.56 4.87 -1.31
CA ASN A 87 -26.33 5.84 -0.24
C ASN A 87 -25.05 5.46 0.50
N TYR A 88 -24.01 6.29 0.40
CA TYR A 88 -22.77 6.18 1.17
C TYR A 88 -22.67 7.34 2.16
N ASP A 89 -21.89 7.15 3.22
CA ASP A 89 -21.70 8.16 4.26
C ASP A 89 -20.61 9.18 3.88
N LYS A 90 -20.58 10.31 4.60
CA LYS A 90 -19.56 11.34 4.40
C LYS A 90 -18.13 10.84 4.61
N VAL A 91 -17.95 9.83 5.46
CA VAL A 91 -16.62 9.27 5.76
C VAL A 91 -16.06 8.56 4.53
N LEU A 92 -16.88 7.79 3.80
CA LEU A 92 -16.48 7.20 2.54
C LEU A 92 -16.24 8.27 1.47
N ASP A 93 -17.01 9.35 1.48
CA ASP A 93 -16.79 10.45 0.54
C ASP A 93 -15.44 11.15 0.78
N ASP A 94 -15.11 11.47 2.03
CA ASP A 94 -13.83 12.09 2.42
C ASP A 94 -12.63 11.15 2.19
N LEU A 95 -12.83 9.83 2.26
CA LEU A 95 -11.78 8.83 2.06
C LEU A 95 -11.39 8.64 0.58
N TYR A 96 -12.35 8.87 -0.33
CA TYR A 96 -12.19 8.57 -1.76
C TYR A 96 -12.17 9.81 -2.68
N ASN A 97 -12.43 11.00 -2.14
CA ASN A 97 -12.16 12.30 -2.77
C ASN A 97 -10.65 12.64 -2.72
#